data_AF-A0A6J8BZ16-F1
#
_entry.id   AF-A0A6J8BZ16-F1
#
_cell.length_a   1.000
_cell.length_b   1.000
_cell.length_c   1.000
_cell.angle_alpha   90.00
_cell.angle_beta   90.00
_cell.angle_gamma   90.00
#
_symmetry.space_group_name_H-M   'P 1'
#
loop_
_entity.id
_entity.type
_entity.pdbx_description
1 polymer ?
#
loop_
_entity_poly.entity_id
_entity_poly.type
_entity_poly.pdbx_seq_one_letter_code
_entity_poly.pdbx_strand_id
1 'polypeptide(L)'
;MNSIVVAVLQKQYVPDYVCEAFLPVCINNEAILYLACKEAHIYITKLILEHSHNVNIQSALISVCMEKRTTDYVSCRSQDEVEKLKIVKFIVGKYGYEQFDLKVVCQQAYQNRKFKIIEWLFIAGCALHYEFSSSAKVLISACEDGRTDVAKWIHHSFVKTSLDINEEKLFEQACDAMSNYKYGTEKISMVKWVIETFQIKPFNIKLGVLKLLNHNEYQIWKIGDVFFKLVVSMVKKCVNVLTTEDKEEMISKCIKQKHYDIVNWLLENHKCCLVNKQNILNEACKDAQIGTIYLLNEYFHSLDMNEAIIYALSEEDHKTSVCEYLLGKIDHDSLDASRIVSTVCKEHVGDNVMKWFLLKFSEDQNAINKVFIFCCRQGKFNLLKYIFLIVPNEQLDILTAFYEACLQPYEWTQNSREGLCVVNFLFQKLQDKSYHSSDVLNELLATKRYDVILYILEQGYCRIVDKSNLFIKVCRHGHVKLVQWILQNVDHKELDIKAAFHEACTNFEYFEQLQCLHVMWHYKQDINLFEIDTVLKSMTEAPPGKSHVHAYVQDDLRKWLLYIKNINQTNDV
;
A
#
# COMPACT_ATOMS: atom_id res chain seq x y z
N MET A 1 -59.69 35.82 -8.54
CA MET A 1 -59.11 34.61 -7.89
C MET A 1 -57.63 34.77 -7.56
N ASN A 2 -56.81 35.48 -8.37
CA ASN A 2 -55.37 35.67 -8.08
C ASN A 2 -55.07 36.46 -6.77
N SER A 3 -56.06 37.15 -6.20
CA SER A 3 -55.91 37.96 -4.98
C SER A 3 -55.97 37.15 -3.67
N ILE A 4 -56.43 35.88 -3.70
CA ILE A 4 -56.68 35.09 -2.49
C ILE A 4 -55.39 34.42 -1.97
N VAL A 5 -54.48 34.03 -2.86
CA VAL A 5 -53.26 33.30 -2.46
C VAL A 5 -52.24 34.21 -1.76
N VAL A 6 -52.14 35.48 -2.16
CA VAL A 6 -51.24 36.47 -1.53
C VAL A 6 -51.70 36.83 -0.11
N ALA A 7 -53.02 36.87 0.13
CA ALA A 7 -53.57 37.26 1.43
C ALA A 7 -53.45 36.17 2.52
N VAL A 8 -53.41 34.89 2.15
CA VAL A 8 -53.32 33.79 3.14
C VAL A 8 -51.89 33.58 3.62
N LEU A 9 -50.88 33.82 2.79
CA LEU A 9 -49.47 33.74 3.22
C LEU A 9 -49.11 34.84 4.24
N GLN A 10 -49.81 35.99 4.24
CA GLN A 10 -49.57 37.07 5.19
C GLN A 10 -50.20 36.87 6.59
N LYS A 11 -51.19 35.98 6.76
CA LYS A 11 -52.08 36.04 7.94
C LYS A 11 -51.90 34.95 9.00
N GLN A 12 -51.07 33.92 8.80
CA GLN A 12 -51.06 32.77 9.75
C GLN A 12 -49.73 32.23 10.29
N TYR A 13 -48.54 32.65 9.83
CA TYR A 13 -47.29 32.24 10.51
C TYR A 13 -46.17 33.29 10.34
N VAL A 14 -45.80 33.94 11.44
CA VAL A 14 -44.48 34.55 11.64
C VAL A 14 -43.91 33.87 12.89
N PRO A 15 -42.77 33.16 12.77
CA PRO A 15 -41.53 33.75 13.28
C PRO A 15 -40.37 33.74 12.27
N ASP A 16 -39.86 34.96 12.05
CA ASP A 16 -38.47 35.40 11.87
C ASP A 16 -37.63 35.11 10.62
N TYR A 17 -38.00 34.29 9.64
CA TYR A 17 -37.30 34.31 8.35
C TYR A 17 -38.21 33.97 7.17
N VAL A 18 -38.83 34.99 6.57
CA VAL A 18 -39.33 34.90 5.19
C VAL A 18 -38.91 36.16 4.43
N CYS A 19 -38.03 35.97 3.45
CA CYS A 19 -37.79 36.93 2.38
C CYS A 19 -39.13 37.29 1.72
N GLU A 20 -39.42 38.59 1.62
CA GLU A 20 -40.51 39.15 0.81
C GLU A 20 -40.31 38.79 -0.68
N ALA A 21 -40.63 37.56 -1.06
CA ALA A 21 -40.76 37.18 -2.45
C ALA A 21 -42.16 37.60 -2.91
N PHE A 22 -42.25 38.76 -3.55
CA PHE A 22 -43.38 39.10 -4.42
C PHE A 22 -43.52 38.01 -5.49
N LEU A 23 -44.40 37.03 -5.26
CA LEU A 23 -44.77 36.05 -6.28
C LEU A 23 -45.60 36.79 -7.35
N PRO A 24 -45.15 36.85 -8.61
CA PRO A 24 -45.89 37.52 -9.66
C PRO A 24 -47.27 36.87 -9.82
N VAL A 25 -48.28 37.70 -10.10
CA VAL A 25 -49.71 37.39 -10.26
C VAL A 25 -50.03 36.42 -11.44
N CYS A 26 -49.03 35.72 -11.98
CA CYS A 26 -49.10 34.87 -13.16
C CYS A 26 -48.65 33.40 -12.90
N ILE A 27 -48.59 32.95 -11.65
CA ILE A 27 -48.23 31.55 -11.37
C ILE A 27 -49.48 30.68 -11.48
N ASN A 28 -49.46 29.73 -12.41
CA ASN A 28 -50.48 28.69 -12.57
C ASN A 28 -50.75 28.01 -11.21
N ASN A 29 -52.02 27.90 -10.79
CA ASN A 29 -52.43 27.23 -9.55
C ASN A 29 -51.83 25.81 -9.40
N GLU A 30 -51.57 25.13 -10.52
CA GLU A 30 -50.89 23.83 -10.55
C GLU A 30 -49.46 23.89 -9.98
N ALA A 31 -48.69 24.93 -10.31
CA ALA A 31 -47.32 25.09 -9.82
C ALA A 31 -47.30 25.40 -8.31
N ILE A 32 -48.27 26.19 -7.82
CA ILE A 32 -48.39 26.50 -6.39
C ILE A 32 -48.82 25.23 -5.62
N LEU A 33 -49.77 24.46 -6.16
CA LEU A 33 -50.17 23.19 -5.57
C LEU A 33 -49.00 22.20 -5.53
N TYR A 34 -48.25 22.08 -6.63
CA TYR A 34 -47.05 21.24 -6.72
C TYR A 34 -46.04 21.61 -5.63
N LEU A 35 -45.71 22.91 -5.49
CA LEU A 35 -44.77 23.38 -4.48
C LEU A 35 -45.29 23.16 -3.05
N ALA A 36 -46.56 23.47 -2.78
CA ALA A 36 -47.16 23.25 -1.47
C ALA A 36 -47.14 21.77 -1.07
N CYS A 37 -47.44 20.86 -2.00
CA CYS A 37 -47.38 19.42 -1.80
C CYS A 37 -45.94 18.92 -1.58
N LYS A 38 -45.00 19.40 -2.40
CA LYS A 38 -43.57 19.05 -2.31
C LYS A 38 -42.97 19.47 -0.97
N GLU A 39 -43.29 20.66 -0.49
CA GLU A 39 -42.79 21.24 0.77
C GLU A 39 -43.67 20.89 1.99
N ALA A 40 -44.60 19.93 1.85
CA ALA A 40 -45.45 19.39 2.90
C ALA A 40 -46.39 20.41 3.62
N HIS A 41 -46.80 21.47 2.93
CA HIS A 41 -47.70 22.50 3.49
C HIS A 41 -49.18 22.13 3.38
N ILE A 42 -49.64 21.23 4.26
CA ILE A 42 -51.01 20.67 4.19
C ILE A 42 -52.13 21.72 4.16
N TYR A 43 -52.03 22.81 4.92
CA TYR A 43 -53.07 23.85 4.94
C TYR A 43 -53.18 24.58 3.61
N ILE A 44 -52.05 24.90 2.99
CA ILE A 44 -52.00 25.56 1.68
C ILE A 44 -52.56 24.61 0.61
N THR A 45 -52.16 23.34 0.64
CA THR A 45 -52.68 22.31 -0.26
C THR A 45 -54.20 22.18 -0.16
N LYS A 46 -54.75 22.12 1.07
CA LYS A 46 -56.21 22.07 1.31
C LYS A 46 -56.92 23.27 0.70
N LEU A 47 -56.44 24.47 1.01
CA LEU A 47 -57.02 25.71 0.53
C LEU A 47 -57.05 25.78 -0.99
N ILE A 48 -55.93 25.45 -1.66
CA ILE A 48 -55.83 25.47 -3.12
C ILE A 48 -56.82 24.48 -3.74
N LEU A 49 -56.91 23.26 -3.20
CA LEU A 49 -57.81 22.22 -3.69
C LEU A 49 -59.29 22.52 -3.42
N GLU A 50 -59.63 23.37 -2.45
CA GLU A 50 -61.00 23.82 -2.18
C GLU A 50 -61.47 24.91 -3.14
N HIS A 51 -60.56 25.73 -3.66
CA HIS A 51 -60.89 26.91 -4.46
C HIS A 51 -60.52 26.80 -5.94
N SER A 52 -59.87 25.70 -6.36
CA SER A 52 -59.43 25.49 -7.75
C SER A 52 -60.19 24.34 -8.42
N HIS A 53 -60.93 24.64 -9.49
CA HIS A 53 -61.74 23.64 -10.21
C HIS A 53 -61.02 22.92 -11.37
N ASN A 54 -59.73 23.19 -11.61
CA ASN A 54 -59.00 22.59 -12.73
C ASN A 54 -57.49 22.53 -12.44
N VAL A 55 -57.09 21.72 -11.46
CA VAL A 55 -55.68 21.49 -11.13
C VAL A 55 -55.32 20.04 -11.43
N ASN A 56 -54.11 19.81 -11.93
CA ASN A 56 -53.60 18.46 -12.18
C ASN A 56 -53.20 17.79 -10.84
N ILE A 57 -54.15 17.09 -10.25
CA ILE A 57 -53.98 16.49 -8.93
C ILE A 57 -52.97 15.32 -8.99
N GLN A 58 -52.84 14.64 -10.13
CA GLN A 58 -51.83 13.60 -10.34
C GLN A 58 -50.41 14.16 -10.18
N SER A 59 -50.12 15.31 -10.82
CA SER A 59 -48.84 16.01 -10.67
C SER A 59 -48.58 16.39 -9.21
N ALA A 60 -49.61 16.87 -8.50
CA ALA A 60 -49.52 17.19 -7.09
C ALA A 60 -49.19 15.97 -6.21
N LEU A 61 -49.84 14.83 -6.41
CA LEU A 61 -49.53 13.58 -5.70
C LEU A 61 -48.11 13.08 -5.97
N ILE A 62 -47.69 13.11 -7.24
CA ILE A 62 -46.33 12.75 -7.64
C ILE A 62 -45.31 13.68 -6.96
N SER A 63 -45.62 14.97 -6.85
CA SER A 63 -44.74 15.97 -6.23
C SER A 63 -44.47 15.72 -4.75
N VAL A 64 -45.46 15.22 -4.00
CA VAL A 64 -45.29 14.80 -2.59
C VAL A 64 -44.19 13.72 -2.49
N CYS A 65 -44.04 12.94 -3.55
CA CYS A 65 -43.06 11.88 -3.64
C CYS A 65 -41.72 12.31 -4.26
N MET A 66 -41.60 13.47 -4.91
CA MET A 66 -40.47 13.85 -5.80
C MET A 66 -39.22 14.44 -5.12
N GLU A 67 -39.05 14.29 -3.81
CA GLU A 67 -37.95 14.95 -3.11
C GLU A 67 -36.60 14.24 -3.36
N LYS A 68 -35.77 14.82 -4.24
CA LYS A 68 -34.40 14.36 -4.42
C LYS A 68 -33.63 14.48 -3.11
N ARG A 69 -32.86 13.44 -2.80
CA ARG A 69 -31.89 13.44 -1.70
C ARG A 69 -30.94 14.63 -1.85
N THR A 70 -31.05 15.61 -0.95
CA THR A 70 -29.87 16.33 -0.48
C THR A 70 -29.17 15.42 0.53
N THR A 71 -27.86 15.23 0.37
CA THR A 71 -27.11 14.13 1.00
C THR A 71 -26.97 14.26 2.52
N ASP A 72 -27.23 15.43 3.11
CA ASP A 72 -26.57 15.80 4.37
C ASP A 72 -27.45 15.91 5.62
N TYR A 73 -28.80 15.94 5.54
CA TYR A 73 -29.65 16.11 6.74
C TYR A 73 -30.56 14.92 7.01
N VAL A 74 -30.27 14.15 8.06
CA VAL A 74 -31.02 12.94 8.50
C VAL A 74 -32.00 13.24 9.65
N SER A 75 -31.78 14.26 10.47
CA SER A 75 -32.54 14.47 11.71
C SER A 75 -33.94 15.09 11.55
N CYS A 76 -34.23 15.80 10.46
CA CYS A 76 -35.53 16.47 10.25
C CYS A 76 -36.58 15.64 9.48
N ARG A 77 -36.25 14.41 9.08
CA ARG A 77 -37.02 13.67 8.05
C ARG A 77 -38.32 13.01 8.53
N SER A 78 -38.45 12.71 9.82
CA SER A 78 -39.62 11.96 10.31
C SER A 78 -40.91 12.80 10.30
N GLN A 79 -40.81 14.10 10.55
CA GLN A 79 -41.97 15.00 10.63
C GLN A 79 -42.49 15.38 9.24
N ASP A 80 -41.58 15.67 8.30
CA ASP A 80 -41.93 15.97 6.91
C ASP A 80 -42.67 14.80 6.24
N GLU A 81 -42.20 13.56 6.44
CA GLU A 81 -42.87 12.38 5.88
C GLU A 81 -44.29 12.18 6.44
N VAL A 82 -44.52 12.53 7.71
CA VAL A 82 -45.86 12.46 8.33
C VAL A 82 -46.80 13.52 7.74
N GLU A 83 -46.33 14.75 7.54
CA GLU A 83 -47.15 15.80 6.91
C GLU A 83 -47.44 15.48 5.44
N LYS A 84 -46.44 14.99 4.69
CA LYS A 84 -46.60 14.49 3.33
C LYS A 84 -47.65 13.36 3.27
N LEU A 85 -47.62 12.42 4.20
CA LEU A 85 -48.63 11.37 4.30
C LEU A 85 -50.04 11.94 4.54
N LYS A 86 -50.18 12.96 5.40
CA LYS A 86 -51.48 13.62 5.62
C LYS A 86 -51.99 14.30 4.35
N ILE A 87 -51.11 14.87 3.53
CA ILE A 87 -51.47 15.45 2.23
C ILE A 87 -51.99 14.37 1.29
N VAL A 88 -51.28 13.25 1.14
CA VAL A 88 -51.73 12.12 0.31
C VAL A 88 -53.11 11.63 0.76
N LYS A 89 -53.29 11.41 2.07
CA LYS A 89 -54.57 11.01 2.67
C LYS A 89 -55.71 11.98 2.31
N PHE A 90 -55.44 13.28 2.41
CA PHE A 90 -56.42 14.31 2.09
C PHE A 90 -56.80 14.31 0.60
N ILE A 91 -55.81 14.32 -0.28
CA ILE A 91 -56.02 14.34 -1.73
C ILE A 91 -56.82 13.10 -2.15
N VAL A 92 -56.37 11.93 -1.75
CA VAL A 92 -57.00 10.67 -2.13
C VAL A 92 -58.41 10.55 -1.54
N GLY A 93 -58.61 10.96 -0.28
CA GLY A 93 -59.94 10.96 0.34
C GLY A 93 -60.93 11.93 -0.29
N LYS A 94 -60.46 13.06 -0.82
CA LYS A 94 -61.32 14.08 -1.45
C LYS A 94 -61.77 13.71 -2.86
N TYR A 95 -60.88 13.10 -3.66
CA TYR A 95 -61.13 12.87 -5.08
C TYR A 95 -61.39 11.40 -5.44
N GLY A 96 -61.15 10.47 -4.51
CA GLY A 96 -61.29 9.04 -4.73
C GLY A 96 -60.12 8.44 -5.54
N TYR A 97 -59.88 7.15 -5.35
CA TYR A 97 -58.71 6.45 -5.92
C TYR A 97 -58.76 6.34 -7.45
N GLU A 98 -59.96 6.24 -8.02
CA GLU A 98 -60.18 6.01 -9.45
C GLU A 98 -59.71 7.16 -10.35
N GLN A 99 -59.49 8.34 -9.76
CA GLN A 99 -59.02 9.54 -10.48
C GLN A 99 -57.50 9.58 -10.67
N PHE A 100 -56.76 8.60 -10.15
CA PHE A 100 -55.30 8.65 -10.08
C PHE A 100 -54.65 7.45 -10.74
N ASP A 101 -53.54 7.69 -11.43
CA ASP A 101 -52.60 6.62 -11.74
C ASP A 101 -51.74 6.36 -10.49
N LEU A 102 -52.31 5.59 -9.55
CA LEU A 102 -51.67 5.25 -8.28
C LEU A 102 -50.42 4.41 -8.48
N LYS A 103 -50.27 3.75 -9.63
CA LYS A 103 -49.03 3.04 -9.99
C LYS A 103 -47.88 4.01 -10.12
N VAL A 104 -48.07 5.15 -10.81
CA VAL A 104 -47.04 6.19 -10.94
C VAL A 104 -46.72 6.81 -9.58
N VAL A 105 -47.72 7.07 -8.74
CA VAL A 105 -47.51 7.63 -7.39
C VAL A 105 -46.73 6.65 -6.51
N CYS A 106 -47.12 5.37 -6.47
CA CYS A 106 -46.40 4.33 -5.75
C CYS A 106 -44.95 4.16 -6.26
N GLN A 107 -44.76 4.14 -7.57
CA GLN A 107 -43.43 4.03 -8.18
C GLN A 107 -42.54 5.22 -7.80
N GLN A 108 -43.09 6.44 -7.81
CA GLN A 108 -42.36 7.64 -7.40
C GLN A 108 -42.06 7.63 -5.90
N ALA A 109 -43.06 7.29 -5.05
CA ALA A 109 -42.88 7.16 -3.61
C ALA A 109 -41.77 6.16 -3.28
N TYR A 110 -41.72 5.06 -4.02
CA TYR A 110 -40.70 4.04 -3.92
C TYR A 110 -39.31 4.53 -4.35
N GLN A 111 -39.18 5.14 -5.54
CA GLN A 111 -37.91 5.69 -6.01
C GLN A 111 -37.31 6.71 -5.04
N ASN A 112 -38.17 7.42 -4.29
CA ASN A 112 -37.78 8.43 -3.31
C ASN A 112 -37.86 7.93 -1.85
N ARG A 113 -38.07 6.63 -1.64
CA ARG A 113 -37.99 5.95 -0.34
C ARG A 113 -38.98 6.49 0.70
N LYS A 114 -40.18 6.88 0.27
CA LYS A 114 -41.28 7.41 1.11
C LYS A 114 -42.21 6.25 1.54
N PHE A 115 -41.68 5.33 2.33
CA PHE A 115 -42.33 4.04 2.59
C PHE A 115 -43.65 4.14 3.37
N LYS A 116 -43.82 5.14 4.24
CA LYS A 116 -45.11 5.35 4.94
C LYS A 116 -46.26 5.68 3.98
N ILE A 117 -45.93 6.35 2.87
CA ILE A 117 -46.91 6.66 1.81
C ILE A 117 -47.30 5.37 1.09
N ILE A 118 -46.33 4.52 0.75
CA ILE A 118 -46.56 3.22 0.09
C ILE A 118 -47.41 2.31 0.99
N GLU A 119 -47.04 2.20 2.26
CA GLU A 119 -47.76 1.42 3.27
C GLU A 119 -49.23 1.85 3.33
N TRP A 120 -49.47 3.16 3.45
CA TRP A 120 -50.83 3.68 3.51
C TRP A 120 -51.62 3.47 2.22
N LEU A 121 -51.02 3.74 1.05
CA LEU A 121 -51.67 3.52 -0.25
C LEU A 121 -52.11 2.06 -0.40
N PHE A 122 -51.31 1.13 0.11
CA PHE A 122 -51.66 -0.28 0.07
C PHE A 122 -52.78 -0.66 1.07
N ILE A 123 -52.72 -0.19 2.32
CA ILE A 123 -53.77 -0.42 3.34
C ILE A 123 -55.12 0.16 2.86
N ALA A 124 -55.09 1.29 2.16
CA ALA A 124 -56.29 1.92 1.58
C ALA A 124 -56.91 1.13 0.42
N GLY A 125 -56.35 -0.04 0.06
CA GLY A 125 -56.85 -0.89 -1.02
C GLY A 125 -56.51 -0.40 -2.43
N CYS A 126 -55.70 0.66 -2.54
CA CYS A 126 -55.40 1.33 -3.81
C CYS A 126 -54.52 0.52 -4.77
N ALA A 127 -53.85 -0.53 -4.27
CA ALA A 127 -52.76 -1.21 -4.98
C ALA A 127 -52.92 -2.74 -5.08
N LEU A 128 -54.00 -3.32 -4.54
CA LEU A 128 -54.16 -4.78 -4.42
C LEU A 128 -54.46 -5.51 -5.73
N HIS A 129 -54.96 -4.82 -6.76
CA HIS A 129 -55.30 -5.44 -8.05
C HIS A 129 -54.21 -5.33 -9.11
N TYR A 130 -53.14 -4.60 -8.85
CA TYR A 130 -52.04 -4.52 -9.80
C TYR A 130 -51.12 -5.69 -9.54
N GLU A 131 -50.94 -6.54 -10.57
CA GLU A 131 -49.77 -7.39 -10.70
C GLU A 131 -48.54 -6.49 -10.62
N PHE A 132 -48.07 -6.28 -9.40
CA PHE A 132 -46.72 -5.86 -9.14
C PHE A 132 -45.83 -7.01 -9.64
N SER A 133 -45.64 -7.09 -10.96
CA SER A 133 -44.47 -7.72 -11.58
C SER A 133 -43.15 -7.14 -11.01
N SER A 134 -43.25 -6.08 -10.19
CA SER A 134 -42.22 -5.41 -9.43
C SER A 134 -42.28 -5.60 -7.91
N SER A 135 -43.17 -6.39 -7.29
CA SER A 135 -43.22 -6.52 -5.81
C SER A 135 -41.92 -7.10 -5.27
N ALA A 136 -41.32 -8.06 -5.98
CA ALA A 136 -39.97 -8.55 -5.74
C ALA A 136 -38.94 -7.42 -5.82
N LYS A 137 -39.03 -6.51 -6.80
CA LYS A 137 -38.13 -5.34 -6.90
C LYS A 137 -38.31 -4.38 -5.72
N VAL A 138 -39.56 -4.15 -5.31
CA VAL A 138 -39.87 -3.27 -4.18
C VAL A 138 -39.29 -3.84 -2.89
N LEU A 139 -39.44 -5.16 -2.68
CA LEU A 139 -38.82 -5.86 -1.56
C LEU A 139 -37.29 -5.79 -1.63
N ILE A 140 -36.70 -6.05 -2.80
CA ILE A 140 -35.25 -5.97 -3.02
C ILE A 140 -34.73 -4.59 -2.64
N SER A 141 -35.33 -3.49 -3.10
CA SER A 141 -34.82 -2.17 -2.72
C SER A 141 -35.13 -1.76 -1.29
N ALA A 142 -36.19 -2.29 -0.67
CA ALA A 142 -36.36 -2.16 0.78
C ALA A 142 -35.18 -2.83 1.52
N CYS A 143 -34.71 -3.99 1.03
CA CYS A 143 -33.51 -4.66 1.50
C CYS A 143 -32.22 -3.85 1.24
N GLU A 144 -31.99 -3.35 0.02
CA GLU A 144 -30.85 -2.47 -0.36
C GLU A 144 -30.75 -1.24 0.55
N ASP A 145 -31.89 -0.78 1.04
CA ASP A 145 -32.01 0.39 1.89
C ASP A 145 -31.86 0.10 3.39
N GLY A 146 -31.94 -1.16 3.80
CA GLY A 146 -31.90 -1.57 5.21
C GLY A 146 -33.20 -1.37 5.99
N ARG A 147 -34.34 -1.12 5.32
CA ARG A 147 -35.63 -0.82 5.97
C ARG A 147 -36.39 -2.08 6.37
N THR A 148 -35.95 -2.68 7.48
CA THR A 148 -36.41 -4.03 7.90
C THR A 148 -37.92 -4.08 8.17
N ASP A 149 -38.48 -3.01 8.71
CA ASP A 149 -39.91 -2.80 8.93
C ASP A 149 -40.72 -2.86 7.63
N VAL A 150 -40.26 -2.13 6.61
CA VAL A 150 -40.91 -2.09 5.29
C VAL A 150 -40.80 -3.42 4.58
N ALA A 151 -39.62 -4.05 4.58
CA ALA A 151 -39.45 -5.35 3.94
C ALA A 151 -40.32 -6.44 4.59
N LYS A 152 -40.42 -6.44 5.94
CA LYS A 152 -41.35 -7.30 6.70
C LYS A 152 -42.79 -7.04 6.30
N TRP A 153 -43.19 -5.79 6.21
CA TRP A 153 -44.54 -5.41 5.82
C TRP A 153 -44.88 -5.85 4.38
N ILE A 154 -43.97 -5.63 3.42
CA ILE A 154 -44.13 -6.10 2.03
C ILE A 154 -44.24 -7.62 2.03
N HIS A 155 -43.31 -8.33 2.67
CA HIS A 155 -43.38 -9.78 2.75
C HIS A 155 -44.72 -10.25 3.34
N HIS A 156 -45.13 -9.77 4.51
CA HIS A 156 -46.39 -10.18 5.13
C HIS A 156 -47.63 -9.88 4.26
N SER A 157 -47.63 -8.74 3.57
CA SER A 157 -48.76 -8.29 2.76
C SER A 157 -48.88 -9.03 1.42
N PHE A 158 -47.76 -9.46 0.84
CA PHE A 158 -47.72 -9.99 -0.52
C PHE A 158 -47.37 -11.49 -0.62
N VAL A 159 -46.94 -12.15 0.45
CA VAL A 159 -46.55 -13.59 0.44
C VAL A 159 -47.70 -14.54 0.10
N LYS A 160 -48.96 -14.14 0.30
CA LYS A 160 -50.11 -14.98 -0.10
C LYS A 160 -50.27 -15.10 -1.61
N THR A 161 -49.71 -14.19 -2.38
CA THR A 161 -49.69 -14.22 -3.85
C THR A 161 -48.28 -14.59 -4.28
N SER A 162 -48.03 -15.86 -4.59
CA SER A 162 -46.73 -16.45 -4.96
C SER A 162 -45.72 -15.45 -5.53
N LEU A 163 -44.92 -14.84 -4.66
CA LEU A 163 -43.87 -13.95 -5.10
C LEU A 163 -42.78 -14.82 -5.71
N ASP A 164 -42.55 -14.69 -7.01
CA ASP A 164 -41.39 -15.28 -7.68
C ASP A 164 -40.15 -14.45 -7.32
N ILE A 165 -39.74 -14.55 -6.05
CA ILE A 165 -38.53 -13.90 -5.55
C ILE A 165 -37.39 -14.89 -5.68
N ASN A 166 -36.36 -14.47 -6.41
CA ASN A 166 -35.05 -15.09 -6.30
C ASN A 166 -34.46 -14.73 -4.93
N GLU A 167 -34.60 -15.64 -3.97
CA GLU A 167 -34.13 -15.51 -2.58
C GLU A 167 -32.63 -15.23 -2.50
N GLU A 168 -31.84 -15.79 -3.41
CA GLU A 168 -30.39 -15.57 -3.49
C GLU A 168 -30.08 -14.11 -3.84
N LYS A 169 -30.74 -13.58 -4.86
CA LYS A 169 -30.61 -12.17 -5.25
C LYS A 169 -31.08 -11.24 -4.13
N LEU A 170 -32.18 -11.58 -3.45
CA LEU A 170 -32.68 -10.80 -2.32
C LEU A 170 -31.64 -10.71 -1.19
N PHE A 171 -31.05 -11.86 -0.84
CA PHE A 171 -30.02 -11.94 0.18
C PHE A 171 -28.73 -11.21 -0.23
N GLU A 172 -28.29 -11.36 -1.48
CA GLU A 172 -27.15 -10.62 -2.02
C GLU A 172 -27.34 -9.11 -1.91
N GLN A 173 -28.52 -8.60 -2.28
CA GLN A 173 -28.83 -7.18 -2.18
C GLN A 173 -28.94 -6.70 -0.73
N ALA A 174 -29.40 -7.54 0.20
CA ALA A 174 -29.36 -7.24 1.62
C ALA A 174 -27.91 -7.15 2.15
N CYS A 175 -27.00 -7.99 1.66
CA CYS A 175 -25.58 -7.89 1.96
C CYS A 175 -24.93 -6.63 1.35
N ASP A 176 -25.26 -6.28 0.11
CA ASP A 176 -24.80 -5.05 -0.56
C ASP A 176 -25.35 -3.78 0.11
N ALA A 177 -26.53 -3.89 0.70
CA ALA A 177 -27.05 -2.86 1.58
C ALA A 177 -26.06 -2.63 2.71
N MET A 178 -25.61 -3.68 3.41
CA MET A 178 -24.73 -3.55 4.58
C MET A 178 -23.43 -2.83 4.29
N SER A 179 -22.86 -2.98 3.10
CA SER A 179 -21.63 -2.26 2.74
C SER A 179 -21.85 -0.76 2.58
N ASN A 180 -23.05 -0.31 2.22
CA ASN A 180 -23.35 1.11 2.04
C ASN A 180 -23.53 1.88 3.38
N TYR A 181 -22.45 2.50 3.85
CA TYR A 181 -22.17 3.55 4.87
C TYR A 181 -23.24 4.15 5.83
N LYS A 182 -24.55 4.15 5.54
CA LYS A 182 -25.48 5.09 6.21
C LYS A 182 -26.34 4.53 7.36
N TYR A 183 -26.45 3.20 7.54
CA TYR A 183 -27.44 2.62 8.49
C TYR A 183 -26.95 1.32 9.16
N GLY A 184 -26.14 1.44 10.22
CA GLY A 184 -25.38 0.29 10.74
C GLY A 184 -26.20 -0.85 11.39
N THR A 185 -27.20 -0.54 12.23
CA THR A 185 -27.93 -1.58 12.99
C THR A 185 -29.20 -2.08 12.30
N GLU A 186 -29.90 -1.20 11.57
CA GLU A 186 -31.11 -1.54 10.82
C GLU A 186 -30.81 -2.57 9.73
N LYS A 187 -29.66 -2.44 9.04
CA LYS A 187 -29.24 -3.37 7.98
C LYS A 187 -28.85 -4.75 8.51
N ILE A 188 -28.26 -4.82 9.71
CA ILE A 188 -27.99 -6.11 10.35
C ILE A 188 -29.30 -6.84 10.67
N SER A 189 -30.30 -6.09 11.14
CA SER A 189 -31.63 -6.64 11.41
C SER A 189 -32.30 -7.15 10.13
N MET A 190 -32.07 -6.46 9.01
CA MET A 190 -32.54 -6.87 7.68
C MET A 190 -31.93 -8.20 7.27
N VAL A 191 -30.60 -8.33 7.30
CA VAL A 191 -29.92 -9.56 6.88
C VAL A 191 -30.34 -10.74 7.74
N LYS A 192 -30.45 -10.57 9.07
CA LYS A 192 -30.99 -11.62 9.95
C LYS A 192 -32.39 -12.04 9.54
N TRP A 193 -33.26 -11.05 9.35
CA TRP A 193 -34.64 -11.29 8.97
C TRP A 193 -34.75 -12.01 7.61
N VAL A 194 -33.97 -11.61 6.59
CA VAL A 194 -33.94 -12.28 5.28
C VAL A 194 -33.50 -13.73 5.43
N ILE A 195 -32.43 -14.00 6.17
CA ILE A 195 -31.95 -15.38 6.40
C ILE A 195 -33.03 -16.23 7.09
N GLU A 196 -33.68 -15.70 8.13
CA GLU A 196 -34.69 -16.43 8.91
C GLU A 196 -35.99 -16.66 8.15
N THR A 197 -36.41 -15.68 7.36
CA THR A 197 -37.72 -15.69 6.70
C THR A 197 -37.72 -16.52 5.43
N PHE A 198 -36.67 -16.38 4.61
CA PHE A 198 -36.56 -17.06 3.31
C PHE A 198 -35.76 -18.36 3.40
N GLN A 199 -35.40 -18.80 4.61
CA GLN A 199 -34.66 -20.05 4.83
C GLN A 199 -33.44 -20.19 3.91
N ILE A 200 -32.70 -19.09 3.74
CA ILE A 200 -31.61 -18.99 2.75
C ILE A 200 -30.67 -20.17 2.90
N LYS A 201 -30.45 -20.90 1.79
CA LYS A 201 -29.63 -22.09 1.79
C LYS A 201 -28.22 -21.78 2.30
N PRO A 202 -27.60 -22.68 3.09
CA PRO A 202 -26.24 -22.52 3.60
C PRO A 202 -25.20 -22.08 2.54
N PHE A 203 -25.30 -22.60 1.32
CA PHE A 203 -24.41 -22.23 0.20
C PHE A 203 -24.50 -20.74 -0.17
N ASN A 204 -25.71 -20.19 -0.19
CA ASN A 204 -25.93 -18.77 -0.50
C ASN A 204 -25.46 -17.90 0.67
N ILE A 205 -25.69 -18.34 1.92
CA ILE A 205 -25.15 -17.66 3.11
C ILE A 205 -23.63 -17.57 3.04
N LYS A 206 -22.93 -18.65 2.65
CA LYS A 206 -21.48 -18.65 2.42
C LYS A 206 -21.07 -17.54 1.45
N LEU A 207 -21.69 -17.45 0.27
CA LEU A 207 -21.36 -16.41 -0.73
C LEU A 207 -21.56 -15.01 -0.16
N GLY A 208 -22.65 -14.78 0.58
CA GLY A 208 -22.89 -13.50 1.26
C GLY A 208 -21.83 -13.17 2.31
N VAL A 209 -21.42 -14.14 3.15
CA VAL A 209 -20.33 -13.92 4.12
C VAL A 209 -19.03 -13.54 3.42
N LEU A 210 -18.64 -14.27 2.36
CA LEU A 210 -17.43 -13.97 1.60
C LEU A 210 -17.48 -12.59 0.95
N LYS A 211 -18.65 -12.17 0.45
CA LYS A 211 -18.87 -10.84 -0.12
C LYS A 211 -18.74 -9.75 0.95
N LEU A 212 -19.34 -9.95 2.12
CA LEU A 212 -19.23 -9.04 3.26
C LEU A 212 -17.79 -8.90 3.75
N LEU A 213 -17.04 -10.01 3.80
CA LEU A 213 -15.61 -10.01 4.13
C LEU A 213 -14.73 -9.42 3.02
N ASN A 214 -15.22 -9.27 1.78
CA ASN A 214 -14.46 -8.62 0.70
C ASN A 214 -14.56 -7.10 0.69
N HIS A 215 -15.56 -6.54 1.38
CA HIS A 215 -15.70 -5.09 1.43
C HIS A 215 -14.65 -4.50 2.38
N ASN A 216 -13.55 -3.99 1.80
CA ASN A 216 -12.41 -3.37 2.47
C ASN A 216 -12.72 -2.04 3.19
N GLU A 217 -14.00 -1.68 3.34
CA GLU A 217 -14.37 -0.40 3.88
C GLU A 217 -14.32 -0.45 5.41
N TYR A 218 -13.26 0.14 5.97
CA TYR A 218 -13.02 0.37 7.41
C TYR A 218 -14.27 0.81 8.20
N GLN A 219 -15.27 1.40 7.53
CA GLN A 219 -16.49 1.90 8.16
C GLN A 219 -17.56 0.84 8.47
N ILE A 220 -17.66 -0.27 7.72
CA ILE A 220 -18.61 -1.38 8.05
C ILE A 220 -18.31 -1.89 9.46
N TRP A 221 -17.03 -1.87 9.81
CA TRP A 221 -16.48 -2.44 11.02
C TRP A 221 -16.56 -1.51 12.23
N LYS A 222 -16.83 -0.21 12.04
CA LYS A 222 -17.21 0.68 13.16
C LYS A 222 -18.51 0.28 13.84
N ILE A 223 -19.32 -0.55 13.21
CA ILE A 223 -20.55 -1.12 13.80
C ILE A 223 -20.19 -2.17 14.88
N GLY A 224 -18.91 -2.59 14.97
CA GLY A 224 -18.34 -3.34 16.09
C GLY A 224 -19.01 -4.70 16.33
N ASP A 225 -19.27 -5.00 17.61
CA ASP A 225 -19.83 -6.25 18.11
C ASP A 225 -21.09 -6.74 17.40
N VAL A 226 -21.93 -5.82 16.89
CA VAL A 226 -23.20 -6.19 16.27
C VAL A 226 -22.95 -6.87 14.92
N PHE A 227 -22.00 -6.34 14.14
CA PHE A 227 -21.59 -6.93 12.87
C PHE A 227 -20.90 -8.28 13.11
N PHE A 228 -20.01 -8.34 14.10
CA PHE A 228 -19.37 -9.58 14.53
C PHE A 228 -20.40 -10.68 14.86
N LYS A 229 -21.39 -10.37 15.71
CA LYS A 229 -22.47 -11.31 16.07
C LYS A 229 -23.28 -11.78 14.86
N LEU A 230 -23.49 -10.90 13.87
CA LEU A 230 -24.14 -11.28 12.62
C LEU A 230 -23.30 -12.27 11.83
N VAL A 231 -22.04 -11.94 11.53
CA VAL A 231 -21.16 -12.82 10.75
C VAL A 231 -21.00 -14.17 11.44
N VAL A 232 -20.73 -14.20 12.74
CA VAL A 232 -20.67 -15.45 13.50
C VAL A 232 -21.97 -16.25 13.39
N SER A 233 -23.13 -15.59 13.49
CA SER A 233 -24.42 -16.27 13.31
C SER A 233 -24.62 -16.81 11.89
N MET A 234 -24.13 -16.11 10.86
CA MET A 234 -24.20 -16.54 9.47
C MET A 234 -23.28 -17.74 9.23
N VAL A 235 -22.04 -17.66 9.71
CA VAL A 235 -21.07 -18.75 9.59
C VAL A 235 -21.55 -20.00 10.30
N LYS A 236 -22.14 -19.88 11.51
CA LYS A 236 -22.77 -21.02 12.20
C LYS A 236 -23.81 -21.75 11.34
N LYS A 237 -24.56 -21.02 10.51
CA LYS A 237 -25.58 -21.59 9.62
C LYS A 237 -24.98 -22.23 8.36
N CYS A 238 -23.80 -21.78 7.90
CA CYS A 238 -23.18 -22.30 6.68
C CYS A 238 -21.92 -23.16 6.89
N VAL A 239 -21.46 -23.36 8.12
CA VAL A 239 -20.15 -24.00 8.33
C VAL A 239 -20.04 -25.44 7.80
N ASN A 240 -21.15 -26.18 7.82
CA ASN A 240 -21.18 -27.56 7.31
C ASN A 240 -21.04 -27.63 5.77
N VAL A 241 -21.21 -26.50 5.07
CA VAL A 241 -21.02 -26.42 3.61
C VAL A 241 -19.75 -25.68 3.21
N LEU A 242 -18.97 -25.16 4.18
CA LEU A 242 -17.69 -24.53 3.91
C LEU A 242 -16.64 -25.60 3.61
N THR A 243 -16.03 -25.51 2.43
CA THR A 243 -14.83 -26.27 2.11
C THR A 243 -13.66 -25.81 2.98
N THR A 244 -12.58 -26.57 3.00
CA THR A 244 -11.34 -26.15 3.69
C THR A 244 -10.80 -24.84 3.10
N GLU A 245 -10.83 -24.71 1.78
CA GLU A 245 -10.41 -23.51 1.06
C GLU A 245 -11.27 -22.28 1.43
N ASP A 246 -12.58 -22.44 1.56
CA ASP A 246 -13.47 -21.35 1.99
C ASP A 246 -13.12 -20.86 3.41
N LYS A 247 -12.83 -21.79 4.31
CA LYS A 247 -12.44 -21.47 5.70
C LYS A 247 -11.12 -20.72 5.73
N GLU A 248 -10.15 -21.15 4.93
CA GLU A 248 -8.85 -20.47 4.79
C GLU A 248 -9.01 -19.07 4.21
N GLU A 249 -9.79 -18.92 3.13
CA GLU A 249 -10.07 -17.63 2.51
C GLU A 249 -10.76 -16.69 3.50
N MET A 250 -11.74 -17.19 4.25
CA MET A 250 -12.43 -16.43 5.29
C MET A 250 -11.47 -15.99 6.39
N ILE A 251 -10.62 -16.89 6.90
CA ILE A 251 -9.64 -16.55 7.94
C ILE A 251 -8.65 -15.51 7.40
N SER A 252 -8.09 -15.70 6.21
CA SER A 252 -7.16 -14.76 5.58
C SER A 252 -7.76 -13.36 5.45
N LYS A 253 -9.02 -13.25 5.00
CA LYS A 253 -9.72 -11.95 4.91
C LYS A 253 -9.98 -11.34 6.27
N CYS A 254 -10.40 -12.13 7.25
CA CYS A 254 -10.61 -11.65 8.62
C CYS A 254 -9.30 -11.14 9.24
N ILE A 255 -8.18 -11.80 8.94
CA ILE A 255 -6.84 -11.33 9.32
C ILE A 255 -6.57 -10.01 8.64
N LYS A 256 -6.64 -9.89 7.30
CA LYS A 256 -6.38 -8.61 6.61
C LYS A 256 -7.16 -7.41 7.17
N GLN A 257 -8.37 -7.68 7.67
CA GLN A 257 -9.25 -6.67 8.22
C GLN A 257 -9.16 -6.50 9.75
N LYS A 258 -8.22 -7.20 10.40
CA LYS A 258 -7.93 -7.14 11.84
C LYS A 258 -9.10 -7.61 12.72
N HIS A 259 -9.83 -8.63 12.28
CA HIS A 259 -10.97 -9.21 13.00
C HIS A 259 -10.60 -10.43 13.82
N TYR A 260 -9.81 -10.19 14.87
CA TYR A 260 -9.33 -11.21 15.79
C TYR A 260 -10.45 -12.12 16.33
N ASP A 261 -11.58 -11.55 16.74
CA ASP A 261 -12.67 -12.33 17.34
C ASP A 261 -13.28 -13.35 16.36
N ILE A 262 -13.32 -13.03 15.06
CA ILE A 262 -13.85 -13.94 14.03
C ILE A 262 -12.84 -15.05 13.77
N VAL A 263 -11.56 -14.70 13.70
CA VAL A 263 -10.48 -15.68 13.56
C VAL A 263 -10.49 -16.64 14.75
N ASN A 264 -10.59 -16.13 15.98
CA ASN A 264 -10.69 -16.95 17.19
C ASN A 264 -11.89 -17.88 17.14
N TRP A 265 -13.08 -17.34 16.85
CA TRP A 265 -14.28 -18.14 16.77
C TRP A 265 -14.17 -19.25 15.70
N LEU A 266 -13.60 -18.93 14.53
CA LEU A 266 -13.38 -19.90 13.44
C LEU A 266 -12.41 -21.01 13.86
N LEU A 267 -11.33 -20.68 14.56
CA LEU A 267 -10.33 -21.66 15.02
C LEU A 267 -10.87 -22.55 16.15
N GLU A 268 -11.53 -21.96 17.16
CA GLU A 268 -12.14 -22.66 18.30
C GLU A 268 -13.19 -23.69 17.86
N ASN A 269 -14.09 -23.31 16.95
CA ASN A 269 -15.29 -24.10 16.68
C ASN A 269 -15.11 -25.15 15.60
N HIS A 270 -14.07 -25.04 14.76
CA HIS A 270 -14.02 -25.86 13.54
C HIS A 270 -12.79 -26.74 13.40
N LYS A 271 -11.88 -26.76 14.39
CA LYS A 271 -10.61 -27.52 14.35
C LYS A 271 -10.05 -27.51 12.93
N CYS A 272 -10.05 -26.34 12.30
CA CYS A 272 -9.88 -26.25 10.86
C CYS A 272 -8.54 -26.88 10.51
N CYS A 273 -8.57 -27.97 9.74
CA CYS A 273 -7.39 -28.49 9.07
C CYS A 273 -7.01 -27.50 7.98
N LEU A 274 -6.38 -26.37 8.35
CA LEU A 274 -5.86 -25.42 7.39
C LEU A 274 -4.67 -26.08 6.69
N VAL A 275 -4.86 -26.39 5.41
CA VAL A 275 -3.82 -26.81 4.48
C VAL A 275 -2.74 -25.73 4.40
N ASN A 276 -3.16 -24.46 4.35
CA ASN A 276 -2.27 -23.31 4.19
C ASN A 276 -2.01 -22.53 5.50
N LYS A 277 -1.85 -23.23 6.62
CA LYS A 277 -1.60 -22.61 7.94
C LYS A 277 -0.43 -21.62 7.96
N GLN A 278 0.64 -21.88 7.19
CA GLN A 278 1.81 -21.02 7.11
C GLN A 278 1.52 -19.70 6.39
N ASN A 279 0.80 -19.73 5.27
CA ASN A 279 0.41 -18.52 4.55
C ASN A 279 -0.48 -17.63 5.41
N ILE A 280 -1.39 -18.22 6.18
CA ILE A 280 -2.27 -17.50 7.11
C ILE A 280 -1.46 -16.82 8.24
N LEU A 281 -0.45 -17.51 8.78
CA LEU A 281 0.47 -16.93 9.74
C LEU A 281 1.29 -15.78 9.14
N ASN A 282 1.83 -15.97 7.94
CA ASN A 282 2.59 -14.95 7.21
C ASN A 282 1.73 -13.69 6.99
N GLU A 283 0.47 -13.84 6.58
CA GLU A 283 -0.47 -12.72 6.43
C GLU A 283 -0.72 -11.98 7.76
N ALA A 284 -0.85 -12.71 8.87
CA ALA A 284 -1.01 -12.12 10.20
C ALA A 284 0.24 -11.34 10.65
N CYS A 285 1.43 -11.83 10.27
CA CYS A 285 2.71 -11.19 10.54
C CYS A 285 2.85 -9.86 9.79
N LYS A 286 2.44 -9.83 8.51
CA LYS A 286 2.45 -8.62 7.67
C LYS A 286 1.67 -7.47 8.29
N ASP A 287 0.48 -7.75 8.81
CA ASP A 287 -0.38 -6.73 9.41
C ASP A 287 -0.10 -6.44 10.90
N ALA A 288 0.95 -7.05 11.45
CA ALA A 288 1.37 -6.91 12.85
C ALA A 288 0.31 -7.28 13.90
N GLN A 289 -0.47 -8.33 13.63
CA GLN A 289 -1.57 -8.73 14.52
C GLN A 289 -1.11 -9.74 15.57
N ILE A 290 -0.39 -9.28 16.59
CA ILE A 290 0.17 -10.13 17.65
C ILE A 290 -0.88 -11.05 18.28
N GLY A 291 -2.10 -10.56 18.52
CA GLY A 291 -3.19 -11.39 19.04
C GLY A 291 -3.52 -12.57 18.13
N THR A 292 -3.71 -12.32 16.83
CA THR A 292 -3.94 -13.35 15.81
C THR A 292 -2.77 -14.33 15.73
N ILE A 293 -1.53 -13.84 15.77
CA ILE A 293 -0.32 -14.68 15.71
C ILE A 293 -0.25 -15.58 16.95
N TYR A 294 -0.55 -15.04 18.14
CA TYR A 294 -0.62 -15.80 19.38
C TYR A 294 -1.61 -16.96 19.27
N LEU A 295 -2.81 -16.64 18.79
CA LEU A 295 -3.87 -17.58 18.59
C LEU A 295 -3.50 -18.66 17.56
N LEU A 296 -2.95 -18.29 16.41
CA LEU A 296 -2.50 -19.25 15.40
C LEU A 296 -1.43 -20.21 15.96
N ASN A 297 -0.49 -19.70 16.76
CA ASN A 297 0.53 -20.53 17.41
C ASN A 297 -0.08 -21.52 18.42
N GLU A 298 -1.07 -21.10 19.20
CA GLU A 298 -1.75 -21.96 20.17
C GLU A 298 -2.49 -23.13 19.49
N TYR A 299 -3.11 -22.86 18.34
CA TYR A 299 -3.90 -23.85 17.60
C TYR A 299 -3.08 -24.78 16.69
N PHE A 300 -1.92 -24.34 16.20
CA PHE A 300 -1.12 -25.08 15.23
C PHE A 300 0.26 -25.45 15.77
N HIS A 301 0.41 -26.68 16.30
CA HIS A 301 1.66 -27.21 16.86
C HIS A 301 2.79 -27.51 15.85
N SER A 302 2.79 -26.91 14.66
CA SER A 302 3.77 -27.22 13.59
C SER A 302 3.87 -26.10 12.56
N LEU A 303 3.88 -24.85 13.03
CA LEU A 303 4.15 -23.69 12.19
C LEU A 303 5.67 -23.49 12.07
N ASP A 304 6.16 -23.18 10.86
CA ASP A 304 7.55 -22.75 10.69
C ASP A 304 7.65 -21.28 11.12
N MET A 305 7.99 -21.10 12.39
CA MET A 305 8.17 -19.77 12.96
C MET A 305 9.37 -19.04 12.37
N ASN A 306 10.39 -19.75 11.86
CA ASN A 306 11.51 -19.11 11.17
C ASN A 306 11.01 -18.44 9.87
N GLU A 307 10.12 -19.10 9.14
CA GLU A 307 9.50 -18.53 7.93
C GLU A 307 8.63 -17.31 8.27
N ALA A 308 7.84 -17.39 9.35
CA ALA A 308 7.01 -16.28 9.80
C ALA A 308 7.83 -15.05 10.21
N ILE A 309 8.96 -15.25 10.90
CA ILE A 309 9.90 -14.17 11.23
C ILE A 309 10.49 -13.56 9.96
N ILE A 310 10.97 -14.40 9.04
CA ILE A 310 11.53 -13.95 7.75
C ILE A 310 10.52 -13.09 7.00
N TYR A 311 9.26 -13.52 6.97
CA TYR A 311 8.18 -12.78 6.32
C TYR A 311 7.84 -11.47 7.04
N ALA A 312 7.80 -11.47 8.38
CA ALA A 312 7.59 -10.25 9.17
C ALA A 312 8.69 -9.20 8.95
N LEU A 313 9.92 -9.67 8.70
CA LEU A 313 11.10 -8.83 8.50
C LEU A 313 11.20 -8.23 7.09
N SER A 314 10.68 -8.93 6.08
CA SER A 314 10.68 -8.46 4.69
C SER A 314 9.69 -7.32 4.39
N GLU A 315 8.78 -7.00 5.30
CA GLU A 315 7.79 -5.93 5.10
C GLU A 315 8.37 -4.54 5.45
N GLU A 316 7.94 -3.50 4.73
CA GLU A 316 8.53 -2.14 4.75
C GLU A 316 8.60 -1.48 6.13
N ASP A 317 7.63 -1.76 7.01
CA ASP A 317 7.56 -1.19 8.35
C ASP A 317 8.38 -1.97 9.40
N HIS A 318 9.00 -3.08 9.00
CA HIS A 318 9.80 -3.97 9.85
C HIS A 318 9.20 -4.18 11.24
N LYS A 319 8.13 -4.99 11.31
CA LYS A 319 7.28 -5.13 12.51
C LYS A 319 8.03 -5.77 13.69
N THR A 320 8.85 -4.98 14.39
CA THR A 320 9.74 -5.40 15.50
C THR A 320 8.99 -6.17 16.57
N SER A 321 7.80 -5.69 16.96
CA SER A 321 6.97 -6.30 18.00
C SER A 321 6.47 -7.71 17.64
N VAL A 322 6.24 -7.98 16.35
CA VAL A 322 5.90 -9.33 15.87
C VAL A 322 7.10 -10.26 15.98
N CYS A 323 8.27 -9.78 15.53
CA CYS A 323 9.51 -10.56 15.58
C CYS A 323 9.88 -10.89 17.03
N GLU A 324 9.75 -9.91 17.93
CA GLU A 324 9.94 -10.08 19.38
C GLU A 324 9.03 -11.16 19.96
N TYR A 325 7.75 -11.10 19.59
CA TYR A 325 6.77 -12.09 20.02
C TYR A 325 7.11 -13.49 19.50
N LEU A 326 7.36 -13.64 18.20
CA LEU A 326 7.66 -14.93 17.56
C LEU A 326 8.93 -15.56 18.14
N LEU A 327 10.00 -14.78 18.32
CA LEU A 327 11.24 -15.29 18.88
C LEU A 327 11.12 -15.68 20.36
N GLY A 328 10.24 -15.02 21.12
CA GLY A 328 9.90 -15.45 22.48
C GLY A 328 9.15 -16.79 22.55
N LYS A 329 8.71 -17.33 21.41
CA LYS A 329 7.99 -18.62 21.30
C LYS A 329 8.81 -19.73 20.66
N ILE A 330 9.88 -19.40 19.95
CA ILE A 330 10.77 -20.38 19.33
C ILE A 330 11.75 -20.90 20.38
N ASP A 331 11.94 -22.22 20.43
CA ASP A 331 13.03 -22.81 21.21
C ASP A 331 14.37 -22.45 20.57
N HIS A 332 15.33 -22.00 21.36
CA HIS A 332 16.63 -21.51 20.87
C HIS A 332 17.33 -22.51 19.94
N ASP A 333 17.19 -23.81 20.20
CA ASP A 333 17.80 -24.88 19.40
C ASP A 333 17.12 -25.09 18.03
N SER A 334 15.88 -24.64 17.86
CA SER A 334 15.08 -24.79 16.62
C SER A 334 15.18 -23.57 15.68
N LEU A 335 15.90 -22.55 16.11
CA LEU A 335 15.99 -21.26 15.46
C LEU A 335 17.08 -21.28 14.38
N ASP A 336 16.69 -21.11 13.11
CA ASP A 336 17.65 -21.01 12.00
C ASP A 336 18.19 -19.59 11.88
N ALA A 337 19.07 -19.23 12.83
CA ALA A 337 19.71 -17.92 12.91
C ALA A 337 20.37 -17.53 11.58
N SER A 338 21.04 -18.48 10.92
CA SER A 338 21.73 -18.27 9.66
C SER A 338 20.78 -17.85 8.53
N ARG A 339 19.62 -18.52 8.40
CA ARG A 339 18.59 -18.18 7.41
C ARG A 339 17.96 -16.83 7.71
N ILE A 340 17.62 -16.58 8.97
CA ILE A 340 17.03 -15.29 9.39
C ILE A 340 18.00 -14.15 9.10
N VAL A 341 19.28 -14.25 9.51
CA VAL A 341 20.31 -13.22 9.22
C VAL A 341 20.41 -12.95 7.73
N SER A 342 20.45 -14.00 6.92
CA SER A 342 20.59 -13.85 5.47
C SER A 342 19.43 -13.06 4.87
N THR A 343 18.20 -13.25 5.37
CA THR A 343 17.04 -12.44 5.00
C THR A 343 17.14 -11.02 5.53
N VAL A 344 17.45 -10.83 6.82
CA VAL A 344 17.56 -9.48 7.43
C VAL A 344 18.59 -8.63 6.66
N CYS A 345 19.66 -9.25 6.20
CA CYS A 345 20.67 -8.63 5.36
C CYS A 345 20.16 -8.37 3.93
N LYS A 346 19.34 -9.22 3.33
CA LYS A 346 18.84 -8.97 1.96
C LYS A 346 17.81 -7.84 1.91
N GLU A 347 16.92 -7.77 2.90
CA GLU A 347 15.77 -6.87 2.90
C GLU A 347 16.06 -5.48 3.50
N HIS A 348 17.34 -5.15 3.74
CA HIS A 348 17.79 -3.85 4.29
C HIS A 348 17.04 -3.41 5.56
N VAL A 349 16.77 -4.36 6.45
CA VAL A 349 15.95 -4.14 7.64
C VAL A 349 16.50 -3.01 8.52
N GLY A 350 15.61 -2.19 9.09
CA GLY A 350 15.95 -1.04 9.92
C GLY A 350 16.86 -1.36 11.13
N ASP A 351 17.68 -0.37 11.52
CA ASP A 351 18.71 -0.50 12.56
C ASP A 351 18.20 -1.06 13.90
N ASN A 352 16.97 -0.73 14.30
CA ASN A 352 16.40 -1.21 15.58
C ASN A 352 16.23 -2.73 15.60
N VAL A 353 15.78 -3.33 14.49
CA VAL A 353 15.63 -4.77 14.38
C VAL A 353 17.00 -5.44 14.42
N MET A 354 17.98 -4.88 13.70
CA MET A 354 19.34 -5.41 13.71
C MET A 354 19.98 -5.35 15.10
N LYS A 355 19.83 -4.22 15.82
CA LYS A 355 20.31 -4.10 17.22
C LYS A 355 19.68 -5.15 18.12
N TRP A 356 18.38 -5.32 17.99
CA TRP A 356 17.64 -6.30 18.75
C TRP A 356 18.06 -7.73 18.41
N PHE A 357 18.27 -8.04 17.12
CA PHE A 357 18.80 -9.31 16.66
C PHE A 357 20.16 -9.59 17.29
N LEU A 358 21.10 -8.64 17.23
CA LEU A 358 22.43 -8.81 17.82
C LEU A 358 22.41 -9.08 19.33
N LEU A 359 21.44 -8.49 20.06
CA LEU A 359 21.25 -8.79 21.49
C LEU A 359 20.74 -10.21 21.74
N LYS A 360 19.92 -10.75 20.83
CA LYS A 360 19.32 -12.08 20.97
C LYS A 360 20.23 -13.21 20.52
N PHE A 361 21.08 -12.95 19.53
CA PHE A 361 21.99 -13.93 18.95
C PHE A 361 23.44 -13.69 19.32
N SER A 362 23.69 -13.10 20.50
CA SER A 362 25.05 -12.77 20.97
C SER A 362 25.95 -14.00 21.17
N GLU A 363 25.38 -15.20 21.21
CA GLU A 363 26.11 -16.46 21.36
C GLU A 363 26.43 -17.15 20.01
N ASP A 364 25.70 -16.82 18.93
CA ASP A 364 25.96 -17.39 17.60
C ASP A 364 26.96 -16.52 16.82
N GLN A 365 28.23 -16.89 16.93
CA GLN A 365 29.32 -16.16 16.30
C GLN A 365 29.19 -16.02 14.78
N ASN A 366 28.63 -17.04 14.12
CA ASN A 366 28.48 -17.03 12.66
C ASN A 366 27.37 -16.06 12.24
N ALA A 367 26.25 -16.06 12.96
CA ALA A 367 25.18 -15.10 12.75
C ALA A 367 25.66 -13.66 12.96
N ILE A 368 26.40 -13.41 14.06
CA ILE A 368 26.99 -12.09 14.35
C ILE A 368 27.93 -11.67 13.23
N ASN A 369 28.85 -12.54 12.79
CA ASN A 369 29.80 -12.19 11.74
C ASN A 369 29.12 -11.89 10.41
N LYS A 370 28.05 -12.60 10.06
CA LYS A 370 27.24 -12.29 8.86
C LYS A 370 26.57 -10.92 8.96
N VAL A 371 25.94 -10.59 10.09
CA VAL A 371 25.34 -9.26 10.31
C VAL A 371 26.42 -8.18 10.29
N PHE A 372 27.55 -8.42 10.93
CA PHE A 372 28.68 -7.51 10.99
C PHE A 372 29.25 -7.20 9.60
N ILE A 373 29.58 -8.23 8.83
CA ILE A 373 30.05 -8.10 7.44
C ILE A 373 29.01 -7.36 6.61
N PHE A 374 27.72 -7.70 6.76
CA PHE A 374 26.64 -6.99 6.08
C PHE A 374 26.61 -5.50 6.43
N CYS A 375 26.67 -5.13 7.71
CA CYS A 375 26.68 -3.73 8.14
C CYS A 375 27.84 -2.97 7.52
N CYS A 376 29.01 -3.61 7.43
CA CYS A 376 30.22 -3.05 6.84
C CYS A 376 30.03 -2.80 5.34
N ARG A 377 29.56 -3.82 4.64
CA ARG A 377 29.19 -3.72 3.22
C ARG A 377 28.07 -2.71 2.97
N GLN A 378 27.16 -2.50 3.91
CA GLN A 378 26.07 -1.54 3.77
C GLN A 378 26.38 -0.15 4.33
N GLY A 379 27.63 0.15 4.69
CA GLY A 379 27.97 1.46 5.24
C GLY A 379 27.19 1.84 6.52
N LYS A 380 26.59 0.89 7.24
CA LYS A 380 25.70 1.13 8.40
C LYS A 380 26.52 1.48 9.65
N PHE A 381 27.17 2.65 9.64
CA PHE A 381 28.19 3.01 10.62
C PHE A 381 27.70 3.05 12.07
N ASN A 382 26.46 3.52 12.31
CA ASN A 382 25.89 3.55 13.66
C ASN A 382 25.63 2.15 14.22
N LEU A 383 25.17 1.24 13.39
CA LEU A 383 24.96 -0.16 13.75
C LEU A 383 26.30 -0.87 13.96
N LEU A 384 27.30 -0.56 13.14
CA LEU A 384 28.67 -1.05 13.33
C LEU A 384 29.24 -0.66 14.69
N LYS A 385 29.13 0.62 15.07
CA LYS A 385 29.53 1.08 16.42
C LYS A 385 28.82 0.30 17.52
N TYR A 386 27.52 0.05 17.33
CA TYR A 386 26.75 -0.73 18.27
C TYR A 386 27.25 -2.17 18.39
N ILE A 387 27.55 -2.86 17.29
CA ILE A 387 28.13 -4.22 17.31
C ILE A 387 29.41 -4.25 18.16
N PHE A 388 30.32 -3.30 17.94
CA PHE A 388 31.56 -3.20 18.70
C PHE A 388 31.37 -2.84 20.19
N LEU A 389 30.20 -2.32 20.59
CA LEU A 389 29.89 -2.10 22.01
C LEU A 389 29.46 -3.38 22.72
N ILE A 390 28.88 -4.34 22.00
CA ILE A 390 28.29 -5.55 22.59
C ILE A 390 29.07 -6.83 22.27
N VAL A 391 29.88 -6.84 21.21
CA VAL A 391 30.68 -8.00 20.79
C VAL A 391 32.18 -7.67 20.91
N PRO A 392 32.96 -8.48 21.66
CA PRO A 392 34.42 -8.36 21.73
C PRO A 392 35.08 -8.41 20.34
N ASN A 393 36.19 -7.66 20.18
CA ASN A 393 36.88 -7.56 18.88
C ASN A 393 37.42 -8.90 18.37
N GLU A 394 37.80 -9.80 19.29
CA GLU A 394 38.39 -11.11 18.99
C GLU A 394 37.39 -12.06 18.33
N GLN A 395 36.10 -11.80 18.53
CA GLN A 395 35.01 -12.58 17.98
C GLN A 395 34.65 -12.15 16.55
N LEU A 396 34.92 -10.90 16.19
CA LEU A 396 34.55 -10.32 14.90
C LEU A 396 35.57 -10.66 13.81
N ASP A 397 35.09 -11.09 12.64
CA ASP A 397 35.92 -11.22 11.43
C ASP A 397 36.14 -9.84 10.77
N ILE A 398 36.92 -9.00 11.45
CA ILE A 398 37.22 -7.62 11.05
C ILE A 398 37.88 -7.58 9.67
N LEU A 399 38.71 -8.58 9.35
CA LEU A 399 39.42 -8.62 8.07
C LEU A 399 38.44 -8.82 6.92
N THR A 400 37.61 -9.86 6.96
CA THR A 400 36.61 -10.11 5.92
C THR A 400 35.63 -8.95 5.81
N ALA A 401 35.19 -8.39 6.94
CA ALA A 401 34.30 -7.23 6.94
C ALA A 401 34.93 -5.97 6.32
N PHE A 402 36.23 -5.77 6.53
CA PHE A 402 36.99 -4.69 5.90
C PHE A 402 37.08 -4.87 4.39
N TYR A 403 37.38 -6.08 3.91
CA TYR A 403 37.34 -6.42 2.49
C TYR A 403 35.96 -6.15 1.89
N GLU A 404 34.89 -6.62 2.53
CA GLU A 404 33.52 -6.45 2.04
C GLU A 404 33.06 -4.99 2.04
N ALA A 405 33.48 -4.17 3.01
CA ALA A 405 33.26 -2.72 2.99
C ALA A 405 33.98 -2.02 1.83
N CYS A 406 35.15 -2.52 1.48
CA CYS A 406 36.00 -2.03 0.40
C CYS A 406 35.50 -2.43 -1.00
N LEU A 407 34.83 -3.58 -1.12
CA LEU A 407 34.34 -4.17 -2.38
C LEU A 407 33.02 -3.57 -2.90
N GLN A 408 32.39 -2.64 -2.18
CA GLN A 408 31.07 -2.14 -2.55
C GLN A 408 31.05 -1.36 -3.88
N PRO A 409 30.01 -1.54 -4.73
CA PRO A 409 29.90 -0.83 -5.99
C PRO A 409 29.69 0.68 -5.80
N TYR A 410 30.22 1.46 -6.74
CA TYR A 410 30.23 2.93 -6.73
C TYR A 410 28.83 3.58 -6.67
N GLU A 411 27.77 2.86 -7.03
CA GLU A 411 26.38 3.37 -7.12
C GLU A 411 25.79 3.84 -5.77
N TRP A 412 26.50 3.64 -4.66
CA TRP A 412 26.23 4.16 -3.31
C TRP A 412 26.41 5.69 -3.15
N THR A 413 26.26 6.44 -4.25
CA THR A 413 26.61 7.85 -4.41
C THR A 413 25.89 8.83 -3.48
N GLN A 414 24.83 8.44 -2.77
CA GLN A 414 24.17 9.34 -1.80
C GLN A 414 24.82 9.32 -0.39
N ASN A 415 25.46 8.23 0.04
CA ASN A 415 26.05 8.10 1.39
C ASN A 415 27.55 7.73 1.38
N SER A 416 28.32 8.18 0.38
CA SER A 416 29.77 7.90 0.27
C SER A 416 30.57 8.20 1.55
N ARG A 417 30.11 9.16 2.35
CA ARG A 417 30.70 9.50 3.65
C ARG A 417 30.59 8.38 4.68
N GLU A 418 29.45 7.71 4.80
CA GLU A 418 29.25 6.66 5.82
C GLU A 418 30.07 5.41 5.51
N GLY A 419 30.17 5.02 4.23
CA GLY A 419 31.04 3.94 3.80
C GLY A 419 32.51 4.22 4.11
N LEU A 420 32.99 5.45 3.87
CA LEU A 420 34.35 5.84 4.25
C LEU A 420 34.54 5.85 5.78
N CYS A 421 33.53 6.26 6.56
CA CYS A 421 33.56 6.16 8.01
C CYS A 421 33.68 4.70 8.49
N VAL A 422 32.96 3.77 7.87
CA VAL A 422 33.08 2.33 8.16
C VAL A 422 34.48 1.82 7.86
N VAL A 423 35.01 2.09 6.66
CA VAL A 423 36.34 1.66 6.25
C VAL A 423 37.40 2.21 7.21
N ASN A 424 37.37 3.51 7.50
CA ASN A 424 38.29 4.14 8.44
C ASN A 424 38.22 3.50 9.83
N PHE A 425 37.01 3.27 10.32
CA PHE A 425 36.79 2.69 11.63
C PHE A 425 37.30 1.24 11.72
N LEU A 426 36.97 0.39 10.74
CA LEU A 426 37.49 -0.98 10.67
C LEU A 426 39.02 -0.99 10.54
N PHE A 427 39.56 -0.06 9.77
CA PHE A 427 40.99 0.08 9.60
C PHE A 427 41.71 0.38 10.93
N GLN A 428 41.20 1.32 11.72
CA GLN A 428 41.73 1.61 13.06
C GLN A 428 41.73 0.37 13.97
N LYS A 429 40.76 -0.52 13.81
CA LYS A 429 40.69 -1.80 14.55
C LYS A 429 41.64 -2.87 14.01
N LEU A 430 42.06 -2.78 12.75
CA LEU A 430 43.05 -3.69 12.16
C LEU A 430 44.50 -3.32 12.51
N GLN A 431 44.79 -2.05 12.82
CA GLN A 431 46.16 -1.58 13.13
C GLN A 431 46.83 -2.34 14.28
N ASP A 432 46.05 -2.89 15.21
CA ASP A 432 46.55 -3.69 16.32
C ASP A 432 47.10 -5.07 15.87
N LYS A 433 46.83 -5.48 14.63
CA LYS A 433 47.25 -6.76 14.05
C LYS A 433 48.15 -6.45 12.86
N SER A 434 49.41 -6.91 12.90
CA SER A 434 50.42 -6.70 11.84
C SER A 434 50.05 -7.42 10.54
N TYR A 435 49.04 -6.92 9.83
CA TYR A 435 48.52 -7.50 8.60
C TYR A 435 49.33 -7.02 7.39
N HIS A 436 49.70 -7.96 6.52
CA HIS A 436 50.39 -7.66 5.27
C HIS A 436 49.40 -7.03 4.27
N SER A 437 49.65 -5.77 3.95
CA SER A 437 48.72 -4.86 3.26
C SER A 437 48.63 -5.01 1.74
N SER A 438 49.44 -5.88 1.13
CA SER A 438 49.54 -5.99 -0.34
C SER A 438 48.31 -6.61 -0.99
N ASP A 439 47.70 -7.63 -0.36
CA ASP A 439 46.58 -8.37 -0.95
C ASP A 439 45.30 -7.54 -0.93
N VAL A 440 45.06 -6.82 0.17
CA VAL A 440 43.98 -5.83 0.28
C VAL A 440 44.06 -4.79 -0.82
N LEU A 441 45.25 -4.22 -1.03
CA LEU A 441 45.43 -3.17 -2.02
C LEU A 441 45.16 -3.70 -3.43
N ASN A 442 45.59 -4.92 -3.73
CA ASN A 442 45.33 -5.55 -5.03
C ASN A 442 43.84 -5.77 -5.30
N GLU A 443 43.10 -6.23 -4.29
CA GLU A 443 41.66 -6.45 -4.42
C GLU A 443 40.92 -5.11 -4.55
N LEU A 444 41.29 -4.11 -3.75
CA LEU A 444 40.75 -2.75 -3.81
C LEU A 444 40.95 -2.08 -5.18
N LEU A 445 42.09 -2.31 -5.84
CA LEU A 445 42.33 -1.75 -7.18
C LEU A 445 41.32 -2.27 -8.21
N ALA A 446 40.79 -3.47 -8.02
CA ALA A 446 39.77 -4.05 -8.89
C ALA A 446 38.38 -3.42 -8.68
N THR A 447 38.09 -2.85 -7.51
CA THR A 447 36.76 -2.32 -7.14
C THR A 447 36.49 -0.91 -7.65
N LYS A 448 37.50 -0.28 -8.23
CA LYS A 448 37.48 1.11 -8.67
C LYS A 448 37.25 2.15 -7.55
N ARG A 449 37.52 1.82 -6.28
CA ARG A 449 37.35 2.70 -5.12
C ARG A 449 38.63 3.42 -4.69
N TYR A 450 39.11 4.32 -5.52
CA TYR A 450 40.40 4.99 -5.33
C TYR A 450 40.39 6.05 -4.22
N ASP A 451 39.22 6.55 -3.84
CA ASP A 451 39.03 7.38 -2.66
C ASP A 451 39.44 6.64 -1.38
N VAL A 452 39.04 5.37 -1.26
CA VAL A 452 39.43 4.50 -0.16
C VAL A 452 40.91 4.13 -0.22
N ILE A 453 41.41 3.80 -1.41
CA ILE A 453 42.84 3.49 -1.59
C ILE A 453 43.71 4.68 -1.22
N LEU A 454 43.38 5.86 -1.73
CA LEU A 454 44.10 7.09 -1.45
C LEU A 454 44.08 7.38 0.05
N TYR A 455 42.93 7.23 0.71
CA TYR A 455 42.82 7.38 2.16
C TYR A 455 43.75 6.41 2.91
N ILE A 456 43.73 5.11 2.58
CA ILE A 456 44.59 4.10 3.23
C ILE A 456 46.08 4.44 3.05
N LEU A 457 46.45 4.94 1.88
CA LEU A 457 47.82 5.32 1.54
C LEU A 457 48.27 6.62 2.23
N GLU A 458 47.44 7.66 2.24
CA GLU A 458 47.73 8.96 2.87
C GLU A 458 47.98 8.82 4.37
N GLN A 459 47.29 7.89 5.00
CA GLN A 459 47.49 7.65 6.42
C GLN A 459 48.75 6.81 6.73
N GLY A 460 49.53 6.44 5.71
CA GLY A 460 50.82 5.75 5.85
C GLY A 460 50.69 4.27 6.24
N TYR A 461 49.51 3.68 6.10
CA TYR A 461 49.22 2.40 6.74
C TYR A 461 49.52 1.18 5.87
N CYS A 462 49.61 1.34 4.56
CA CYS A 462 49.97 0.24 3.66
C CYS A 462 51.42 0.42 3.20
N ARG A 463 52.31 -0.49 3.60
CA ARG A 463 53.64 -0.57 2.99
C ARG A 463 53.43 -1.19 1.61
N ILE A 464 53.56 -0.37 0.58
CA ILE A 464 53.46 -0.83 -0.80
C ILE A 464 54.68 -1.74 -1.05
N VAL A 465 54.44 -3.05 -1.06
CA VAL A 465 55.49 -4.06 -1.30
C VAL A 465 55.99 -3.98 -2.73
N ASP A 466 55.07 -3.74 -3.68
CA ASP A 466 55.37 -3.61 -5.11
C ASP A 466 54.80 -2.30 -5.67
N LYS A 467 55.60 -1.23 -5.52
CA LYS A 467 55.24 0.14 -5.91
C LYS A 467 55.03 0.27 -7.41
N SER A 468 55.83 -0.43 -8.19
CA SER A 468 55.73 -0.47 -9.65
C SER A 468 54.41 -1.08 -10.10
N ASN A 469 54.06 -2.28 -9.61
CA ASN A 469 52.83 -2.96 -10.02
C ASN A 469 51.57 -2.20 -9.57
N LEU A 470 51.58 -1.63 -8.37
CA LEU A 470 50.51 -0.71 -7.94
C LEU A 470 50.36 0.44 -8.93
N PHE A 471 51.45 1.14 -9.24
CA PHE A 471 51.43 2.29 -10.14
C PHE A 471 50.91 1.92 -11.54
N ILE A 472 51.36 0.79 -12.09
CA ILE A 472 50.89 0.25 -13.37
C ILE A 472 49.38 0.03 -13.34
N LYS A 473 48.84 -0.66 -12.31
CA LYS A 473 47.40 -0.91 -12.18
C LYS A 473 46.58 0.38 -12.04
N VAL A 474 47.06 1.34 -11.25
CA VAL A 474 46.39 2.63 -11.08
C VAL A 474 46.33 3.41 -12.40
N CYS A 475 47.43 3.39 -13.16
CA CYS A 475 47.51 4.02 -14.48
C CYS A 475 46.59 3.33 -15.50
N ARG A 476 46.58 1.99 -15.51
CA ARG A 476 45.69 1.16 -16.34
C ARG A 476 44.22 1.51 -16.17
N HIS A 477 43.80 1.84 -14.95
CA HIS A 477 42.40 2.18 -14.67
C HIS A 477 42.09 3.68 -14.79
N GLY A 478 43.11 4.55 -14.89
CA GLY A 478 42.90 5.98 -15.17
C GLY A 478 42.73 6.88 -13.94
N HIS A 479 43.28 6.52 -12.77
CA HIS A 479 42.99 7.26 -11.55
C HIS A 479 43.98 8.38 -11.26
N VAL A 480 43.77 9.49 -11.94
CA VAL A 480 44.66 10.66 -11.95
C VAL A 480 45.09 11.11 -10.55
N LYS A 481 44.15 11.22 -9.59
CA LYS A 481 44.47 11.64 -8.23
C LYS A 481 45.42 10.68 -7.51
N LEU A 482 45.22 9.38 -7.71
CA LEU A 482 46.06 8.37 -7.10
C LEU A 482 47.41 8.26 -7.82
N VAL A 483 47.45 8.43 -9.15
CA VAL A 483 48.70 8.59 -9.93
C VAL A 483 49.51 9.77 -9.41
N GLN A 484 48.87 10.94 -9.23
CA GLN A 484 49.50 12.14 -8.69
C GLN A 484 50.06 11.90 -7.29
N TRP A 485 49.27 11.28 -6.41
CA TRP A 485 49.71 10.95 -5.07
C TRP A 485 50.93 10.01 -5.08
N ILE A 486 50.90 8.95 -5.90
CA ILE A 486 52.04 8.01 -6.00
C ILE A 486 53.29 8.73 -6.51
N LEU A 487 53.18 9.55 -7.56
CA LEU A 487 54.31 10.31 -8.10
C LEU A 487 54.88 11.32 -7.10
N GLN A 488 54.06 11.86 -6.19
CA GLN A 488 54.52 12.81 -5.16
C GLN A 488 55.17 12.12 -3.96
N ASN A 489 54.78 10.88 -3.64
CA ASN A 489 55.15 10.22 -2.38
C ASN A 489 56.07 9.01 -2.56
N VAL A 490 56.30 8.54 -3.79
CA VAL A 490 57.15 7.37 -4.08
C VAL A 490 58.35 7.79 -4.94
N ASP A 491 59.54 7.28 -4.62
CA ASP A 491 60.73 7.51 -5.43
C ASP A 491 60.50 6.97 -6.85
N HIS A 492 60.65 7.84 -7.85
CA HIS A 492 60.46 7.51 -9.26
C HIS A 492 61.34 6.33 -9.74
N LYS A 493 62.47 6.06 -9.07
CA LYS A 493 63.33 4.91 -9.38
C LYS A 493 62.69 3.56 -9.05
N GLU A 494 61.70 3.55 -8.16
CA GLU A 494 60.95 2.36 -7.76
C GLU A 494 59.70 2.14 -8.63
N LEU A 495 59.45 3.03 -9.61
CA LEU A 495 58.29 3.00 -10.48
C LEU A 495 58.67 2.61 -11.92
N ASP A 496 58.04 1.57 -12.45
CA ASP A 496 58.08 1.24 -13.87
C ASP A 496 57.12 2.14 -14.66
N ILE A 497 57.56 3.39 -14.86
CA ILE A 497 56.82 4.42 -15.61
C ILE A 497 56.52 3.95 -17.03
N LYS A 498 57.41 3.15 -17.64
CA LYS A 498 57.25 2.66 -19.00
C LYS A 498 56.12 1.64 -19.10
N ALA A 499 56.11 0.64 -18.22
CA ALA A 499 55.02 -0.32 -18.17
C ALA A 499 53.69 0.36 -17.81
N ALA A 500 53.71 1.33 -16.90
CA ALA A 500 52.52 2.07 -16.49
C ALA A 500 51.94 2.92 -17.64
N PHE A 501 52.81 3.57 -18.43
CA PHE A 501 52.42 4.31 -19.62
C PHE A 501 51.80 3.36 -20.66
N HIS A 502 52.44 2.21 -20.90
CA HIS A 502 51.94 1.21 -21.83
C HIS A 502 50.54 0.71 -21.41
N GLU A 503 50.36 0.34 -20.13
CA GLU A 503 49.08 -0.16 -19.61
C GLU A 503 47.98 0.90 -19.56
N ALA A 504 48.31 2.16 -19.27
CA ALA A 504 47.36 3.27 -19.38
C ALA A 504 46.90 3.47 -20.83
N CYS A 505 47.79 3.22 -21.80
CA CYS A 505 47.45 3.26 -23.21
C CYS A 505 46.66 2.02 -23.63
N THR A 506 47.00 0.80 -23.23
CA THR A 506 46.31 -0.38 -23.76
C THR A 506 44.82 -0.49 -23.36
N ASN A 507 44.37 0.23 -22.34
CA ASN A 507 43.07 0.04 -21.71
C ASN A 507 42.14 1.27 -21.83
N PHE A 508 41.98 1.84 -23.04
CA PHE A 508 41.34 3.13 -23.41
C PHE A 508 39.86 3.37 -23.05
N GLU A 509 39.32 2.74 -22.02
CA GLU A 509 37.90 2.89 -21.67
C GLU A 509 37.51 4.29 -21.13
N TYR A 510 38.45 5.14 -20.69
CA TYR A 510 38.15 6.36 -19.93
C TYR A 510 39.04 7.58 -20.31
N PHE A 511 38.43 8.77 -20.41
CA PHE A 511 39.13 10.04 -20.69
C PHE A 511 40.18 10.39 -19.62
N GLU A 512 39.96 9.93 -18.39
CA GLU A 512 40.83 10.10 -17.22
C GLU A 512 42.20 9.44 -17.42
N GLN A 513 42.33 8.45 -18.30
CA GLN A 513 43.61 7.82 -18.63
C GLN A 513 44.52 8.79 -19.42
N LEU A 514 43.95 9.64 -20.27
CA LEU A 514 44.67 10.72 -20.95
C LEU A 514 45.23 11.73 -19.96
N GLN A 515 44.47 12.03 -18.91
CA GLN A 515 44.91 12.89 -17.83
C GLN A 515 46.05 12.25 -17.02
N CYS A 516 46.00 10.93 -16.77
CA CYS A 516 47.11 10.20 -16.16
C CYS A 516 48.37 10.30 -17.02
N LEU A 517 48.26 10.05 -18.33
CA LEU A 517 49.38 10.14 -19.28
C LEU A 517 49.98 11.55 -19.31
N HIS A 518 49.13 12.57 -19.27
CA HIS A 518 49.58 13.97 -19.20
C HIS A 518 50.32 14.27 -17.89
N VAL A 519 49.81 13.82 -16.74
CA VAL A 519 50.53 13.96 -15.47
C VAL A 519 51.88 13.25 -15.53
N MET A 520 51.94 12.02 -16.05
CA MET A 520 53.18 11.25 -16.17
C MET A 520 54.22 11.95 -17.07
N TRP A 521 53.78 12.55 -18.18
CA TRP A 521 54.63 13.28 -19.12
C TRP A 521 55.39 14.42 -18.45
N HIS A 522 54.70 15.24 -17.63
CA HIS A 522 55.32 16.36 -16.94
C HIS A 522 56.38 15.95 -15.91
N TYR A 523 56.29 14.74 -15.37
CA TYR A 523 57.24 14.24 -14.38
C TYR A 523 58.49 13.58 -14.99
N LYS A 524 58.48 13.21 -16.28
CA LYS A 524 59.64 12.57 -16.92
C LYS A 524 59.70 12.87 -18.42
N GLN A 525 60.62 13.75 -18.81
CA GLN A 525 60.85 14.15 -20.21
C GLN A 525 61.50 13.06 -21.08
N ASP A 526 61.92 11.93 -20.49
CA ASP A 526 62.66 10.86 -21.16
C ASP A 526 61.80 9.77 -21.84
N ILE A 527 60.49 9.99 -22.03
CA ILE A 527 59.68 9.04 -22.80
C ILE A 527 60.13 9.10 -24.27
N ASN A 528 60.80 8.05 -24.73
CA ASN A 528 61.39 7.99 -26.05
C ASN A 528 60.29 8.03 -27.13
N LEU A 529 60.49 8.83 -28.17
CA LEU A 529 59.62 8.93 -29.35
C LEU A 529 59.26 7.56 -29.96
N PHE A 530 60.17 6.58 -29.87
CA PHE A 530 59.94 5.21 -30.34
C PHE A 530 58.78 4.51 -29.60
N GLU A 531 58.59 4.80 -28.31
CA GLU A 531 57.54 4.21 -27.49
C GLU A 531 56.18 4.83 -27.80
N ILE A 532 56.15 6.15 -28.02
CA ILE A 532 54.98 6.86 -28.53
C ILE A 532 54.57 6.28 -29.89
N ASP A 533 55.53 6.02 -30.78
CA ASP A 533 55.26 5.43 -32.09
C ASP A 533 54.72 3.99 -31.98
N THR A 534 55.21 3.22 -31.00
CA THR A 534 54.69 1.87 -30.74
C THR A 534 53.24 1.89 -30.25
N VAL A 535 52.89 2.83 -29.37
CA VAL A 535 51.51 3.03 -28.90
C VAL A 535 50.61 3.56 -30.03
N LEU A 536 51.06 4.55 -30.80
CA LEU A 536 50.33 5.06 -31.95
C LEU A 536 50.06 3.96 -32.98
N LYS A 537 51.05 3.09 -33.21
CA LYS A 537 50.92 1.95 -34.12
C LYS A 537 49.92 0.93 -33.61
N SER A 538 49.97 0.56 -32.33
CA SER A 538 49.00 -0.39 -31.75
C SER A 538 47.57 0.16 -31.73
N MET A 539 47.40 1.48 -31.56
CA MET A 539 46.10 2.15 -31.71
C MET A 539 45.57 2.08 -33.15
N THR A 540 46.42 2.25 -34.16
CA THR A 540 46.01 2.18 -35.58
C THR A 540 45.77 0.75 -36.09
N GLU A 541 46.39 -0.24 -35.46
CA GLU A 541 46.30 -1.66 -35.86
C GLU A 541 45.23 -2.44 -35.08
N ALA A 542 44.61 -1.84 -34.06
CA ALA A 542 43.56 -2.49 -33.27
C ALA A 542 42.31 -2.75 -34.15
N PRO A 543 41.77 -3.99 -34.18
CA PRO A 543 40.66 -4.33 -35.05
C PRO A 543 39.39 -3.56 -34.68
N PRO A 544 38.68 -2.98 -35.67
CA PRO A 544 37.44 -2.26 -35.43
C PRO A 544 36.38 -3.21 -34.84
N GLY A 545 35.99 -2.98 -33.58
CA GLY A 545 34.88 -3.70 -32.94
C GLY A 545 35.14 -4.30 -31.56
N LYS A 546 36.37 -4.24 -31.01
CA LYS A 546 36.67 -4.79 -29.66
C LYS A 546 36.65 -3.79 -28.50
N SER A 547 36.46 -2.50 -28.76
CA SER A 547 36.37 -1.49 -27.71
C SER A 547 35.25 -0.51 -28.02
N HIS A 548 34.32 -0.29 -27.09
CA HIS A 548 33.30 0.77 -27.15
C HIS A 548 33.90 2.19 -27.01
N VAL A 549 35.19 2.35 -27.28
CA VAL A 549 35.88 3.62 -27.24
C VAL A 549 35.34 4.45 -28.39
N HIS A 550 34.72 5.58 -28.04
CA HIS A 550 34.34 6.58 -29.03
C HIS A 550 35.55 6.92 -29.89
N ALA A 551 35.43 6.79 -31.22
CA ALA A 551 36.45 7.20 -32.19
C ALA A 551 37.04 8.61 -31.89
N TYR A 552 36.22 9.45 -31.25
CA TYR A 552 36.59 10.76 -30.71
C TYR A 552 37.77 10.74 -29.70
N VAL A 553 37.78 9.81 -28.74
CA VAL A 553 38.84 9.70 -27.71
C VAL A 553 40.15 9.24 -28.34
N GLN A 554 40.08 8.34 -29.33
CA GLN A 554 41.26 7.89 -30.08
C GLN A 554 41.87 9.01 -30.91
N ASP A 555 41.05 9.83 -31.57
CA ASP A 555 41.53 10.98 -32.35
C ASP A 555 42.18 12.06 -31.47
N ASP A 556 41.58 12.39 -30.33
CA ASP A 556 42.13 13.41 -29.44
C ASP A 556 43.41 12.94 -28.74
N LEU A 557 43.49 11.67 -28.33
CA LEU A 557 44.74 11.08 -27.84
C LEU A 557 45.80 11.05 -28.95
N ARG A 558 45.44 10.65 -30.18
CA ARG A 558 46.37 10.64 -31.31
C ARG A 558 46.91 12.05 -31.58
N LYS A 559 46.05 13.06 -31.59
CA LYS A 559 46.47 14.47 -31.73
C LYS A 559 47.39 14.88 -30.59
N TRP A 560 47.08 14.51 -29.35
CA TRP A 560 47.91 14.82 -28.18
C TRP A 560 49.28 14.14 -28.22
N LEU A 561 49.34 12.86 -28.59
CA LEU A 561 50.60 12.12 -28.77
C LEU A 561 51.43 12.67 -29.94
N LEU A 562 50.78 13.06 -31.05
CA LEU A 562 51.45 13.73 -32.16
C LEU A 562 51.98 15.12 -31.76
N TYR A 563 51.23 15.86 -30.96
CA TYR A 563 51.67 17.14 -30.39
C TYR A 563 52.90 16.97 -29.51
N ILE A 564 52.88 15.98 -28.61
CA ILE A 564 54.03 15.61 -27.79
C ILE A 564 55.24 15.22 -28.65
N LYS A 565 55.02 14.36 -29.66
CA LYS A 565 56.07 13.93 -30.60
C LYS A 565 56.72 15.14 -31.27
N ASN A 566 55.91 16.12 -31.69
CA ASN A 566 56.41 17.34 -32.32
C ASN A 566 57.17 18.24 -31.33
N ILE A 567 56.76 18.34 -30.06
CA ILE A 567 57.53 19.06 -29.03
C ILE A 567 58.91 18.42 -28.83
N ASN A 568 58.97 17.09 -28.68
CA ASN A 568 60.25 16.41 -28.45
C ASN A 568 61.19 16.46 -29.67
N GLN A 569 60.64 16.51 -30.89
CA GLN A 569 61.44 16.71 -32.11
C GLN A 569 61.96 18.14 -32.28
N THR A 570 61.34 19.12 -31.61
CA THR A 570 61.73 20.54 -31.70
C THR A 570 62.64 21.00 -30.56
N ASN A 571 62.67 20.27 -29.44
CA ASN A 571 63.60 20.49 -28.32
C ASN A 571 65.01 19.88 -28.53
N ASP A 572 65.30 19.33 -29.71
CA ASP A 572 66.65 18.93 -30.15
C ASP A 572 67.42 20.13 -30.76
N VAL A 573 67.44 21.25 -30.02
CA VAL A 573 68.32 22.43 -30.20
C VAL A 573 68.95 22.82 -28.87
#